data_AF-A0A7J8VZB0-F1
#
_entry.id   AF-A0A7J8VZB0-F1
#
_cell.length_a   1.000
_cell.length_b   1.000
_cell.length_c   1.000
_cell.angle_alpha   90.00
_cell.angle_beta   90.00
_cell.angle_gamma   90.00
#
_symmetry.space_group_name_H-M   'P 1'
#
loop_
_entity.id
_entity.type
_entity.pdbx_description
1 polymer ?
#
loop_
_entity_poly.entity_id
_entity_poly.type
_entity_poly.pdbx_seq_one_letter_code
_entity_poly.pdbx_strand_id
1 'polypeptide(L)'
;MGKLIEEKALDQKLNGNQHRDRDHARQKPGLNNKSLEEKVSEFLYNDFAESDGNWVNDATTDGYGSDGNESNDSIQHTLYWESQQALLQEILERYMLIGSKLRQEVNGIIEEAKETEFCSCINQYQTLSFANGCINCLRKRVINLLCHKGLKATLCVSKWKHTKNYPAGSHEYIEVMASTQGRKKKIPLVIELEFRDQFEIAKACDEYMKLVDKLPLCYVGKTEYLNPIVGVMCDAAKRSMEEKKLHMGPWRKRSFMQMKWSSTSERRSLNDEPSRQLLHQSCSKSSKPAAAGIISKRKLDNSC
;
A
#
# COMPACT_ATOMS: atom_id res chain seq x y z
N MET A 1 -76.37 -44.92 -1.25
CA MET A 1 -75.85 -46.05 -2.05
C MET A 1 -74.33 -46.04 -1.90
N GLY A 2 -73.63 -46.99 -1.29
CA GLY A 2 -74.00 -48.20 -0.57
C GLY A 2 -72.75 -48.80 0.12
N LYS A 3 -73.02 -49.54 1.21
CA LYS A 3 -72.26 -50.62 1.88
C LYS A 3 -70.91 -50.27 2.55
N LEU A 4 -70.78 -50.41 3.89
CA LEU A 4 -70.57 -51.64 4.70
C LEU A 4 -69.20 -52.29 4.46
N ILE A 5 -68.32 -52.28 5.48
CA ILE A 5 -67.81 -53.48 6.19
C ILE A 5 -66.69 -53.07 7.18
N GLU A 6 -66.82 -53.62 8.40
CA GLU A 6 -65.84 -53.66 9.49
C GLU A 6 -64.58 -54.44 9.12
N GLU A 7 -63.42 -54.14 9.72
CA GLU A 7 -62.73 -55.17 10.50
C GLU A 7 -61.68 -54.57 11.46
N LYS A 8 -61.68 -55.14 12.66
CA LYS A 8 -60.79 -54.87 13.79
C LYS A 8 -59.63 -55.88 13.81
N ALA A 9 -58.58 -55.49 14.55
CA ALA A 9 -57.56 -56.33 15.20
C ALA A 9 -56.51 -56.93 14.23
N LEU A 10 -55.23 -57.14 14.59
CA LEU A 10 -54.65 -57.55 15.87
C LEU A 10 -53.13 -57.22 15.86
N ASP A 11 -52.67 -56.48 16.86
CA ASP A 11 -51.51 -56.75 17.73
C ASP A 11 -50.28 -57.55 17.19
N GLN A 12 -49.08 -56.93 17.14
CA GLN A 12 -47.97 -57.17 18.09
C GLN A 12 -46.57 -56.68 17.62
N LYS A 13 -45.97 -55.86 18.50
CA LYS A 13 -44.56 -55.77 18.94
C LYS A 13 -43.43 -55.63 17.90
N LEU A 14 -42.61 -54.58 18.07
CA LEU A 14 -41.24 -54.68 18.61
C LEU A 14 -40.58 -53.29 18.75
N ASN A 15 -40.21 -52.97 20.00
CA ASN A 15 -39.02 -52.26 20.49
C ASN A 15 -38.41 -51.06 19.72
N GLY A 16 -38.19 -49.96 20.44
CA GLY A 16 -37.03 -49.09 20.18
C GLY A 16 -37.20 -47.63 20.58
N ASN A 17 -37.00 -47.34 21.87
CA ASN A 17 -36.98 -45.98 22.43
C ASN A 17 -35.92 -45.06 21.81
N GLN A 18 -36.37 -43.86 21.46
CA GLN A 18 -35.72 -42.55 21.64
C GLN A 18 -34.20 -42.55 21.72
N HIS A 19 -33.55 -42.22 20.60
CA HIS A 19 -32.18 -41.73 20.61
C HIS A 19 -32.16 -40.20 20.55
N ARG A 20 -31.34 -39.66 21.44
CA ARG A 20 -31.13 -38.25 21.74
C ARG A 20 -30.48 -37.56 20.55
N ASP A 21 -31.17 -36.59 19.95
CA ASP A 21 -30.49 -35.65 19.06
C ASP A 21 -29.61 -34.73 19.91
N ARG A 22 -28.30 -34.91 19.71
CA ARG A 22 -27.23 -34.10 20.29
C ARG A 22 -27.31 -32.70 19.73
N ASP A 23 -27.46 -31.72 20.61
CA ASP A 23 -27.13 -30.33 20.37
C ASP A 23 -25.72 -30.21 19.79
N HIS A 24 -25.62 -30.06 18.47
CA HIS A 24 -24.42 -29.53 17.83
C HIS A 24 -24.44 -28.02 18.01
N ALA A 25 -23.87 -27.58 19.13
CA ALA A 25 -23.47 -26.21 19.36
C ALA A 25 -22.66 -25.73 18.14
N ARG A 26 -23.33 -24.95 17.29
CA ARG A 26 -22.75 -24.26 16.15
C ARG A 26 -21.76 -23.24 16.70
N GLN A 27 -20.50 -23.66 16.85
CA GLN A 27 -19.39 -22.76 17.11
C GLN A 27 -19.38 -21.73 15.97
N LYS A 28 -19.73 -20.49 16.33
CA LYS A 28 -19.51 -19.33 15.46
C LYS A 28 -18.02 -19.32 15.08
N PRO A 29 -17.65 -19.19 13.80
CA PRO A 29 -16.25 -19.01 13.44
C PRO A 29 -15.78 -17.73 14.13
N GLY A 30 -14.82 -17.88 15.03
CA GLY A 30 -14.21 -16.77 15.73
C GLY A 30 -13.73 -15.74 14.72
N LEU A 31 -14.11 -14.48 14.94
CA LEU A 31 -13.46 -13.36 14.30
C LEU A 31 -11.96 -13.53 14.53
N ASN A 32 -11.25 -13.84 13.44
CA ASN A 32 -9.83 -14.10 13.46
C ASN A 32 -9.12 -12.76 13.75
N ASN A 33 -8.98 -12.42 15.03
CA ASN A 33 -8.28 -11.23 15.52
C ASN A 33 -6.76 -11.43 15.38
N LYS A 34 -6.30 -11.83 14.19
CA LYS A 34 -4.88 -11.83 13.84
C LYS A 34 -4.39 -10.38 13.83
N SER A 35 -3.22 -10.16 14.41
CA SER A 35 -2.53 -8.86 14.32
C SER A 35 -2.34 -8.47 12.85
N LEU A 36 -2.36 -7.18 12.52
CA LEU A 36 -2.08 -6.74 11.15
C LEU A 36 -0.72 -7.28 10.67
N GLU A 37 0.28 -7.32 11.55
CA GLU A 37 1.59 -7.93 11.27
C GLU A 37 1.49 -9.40 10.86
N GLU A 38 0.61 -10.18 11.50
CA GLU A 38 0.39 -11.59 11.17
C GLU A 38 -0.32 -11.74 9.83
N LYS A 39 -1.32 -10.89 9.57
CA LYS A 39 -2.03 -10.84 8.27
C LYS A 39 -1.05 -10.52 7.14
N VAL A 40 -0.26 -9.45 7.30
CA VAL A 40 0.79 -9.05 6.33
C VAL A 40 1.77 -10.19 6.09
N SER A 41 2.18 -10.88 7.16
CA SER A 41 3.14 -11.99 7.09
C SER A 41 2.60 -13.21 6.36
N GLU A 42 1.34 -13.58 6.60
CA GLU A 42 0.65 -14.67 5.90
C GLU A 42 0.50 -14.36 4.40
N PHE A 43 0.20 -13.12 4.04
CA PHE A 43 0.04 -12.73 2.63
C PHE A 43 1.34 -12.87 1.85
N LEU A 44 2.42 -12.37 2.44
CA LEU A 44 3.72 -12.40 1.80
C LEU A 44 4.34 -13.80 1.71
N TYR A 45 3.94 -14.76 2.56
CA TYR A 45 4.48 -16.13 2.51
C TYR A 45 4.06 -16.89 1.24
N ASN A 46 2.82 -16.67 0.77
CA ASN A 46 2.30 -17.32 -0.43
C ASN A 46 2.89 -16.75 -1.74
N ASP A 47 3.54 -15.59 -1.66
CA ASP A 47 3.94 -14.78 -2.82
C ASP A 47 5.43 -14.96 -3.24
N PHE A 48 6.26 -15.69 -2.47
CA PHE A 48 7.73 -15.75 -2.68
C PHE A 48 8.32 -17.13 -2.97
N ALA A 49 7.52 -18.06 -3.50
CA ALA A 49 8.06 -19.32 -4.02
C ALA A 49 8.72 -19.17 -5.41
N GLU A 50 8.36 -18.17 -6.21
CA GLU A 50 8.94 -17.97 -7.55
C GLU A 50 8.98 -16.48 -7.91
N SER A 51 10.17 -15.88 -8.02
CA SER A 51 10.51 -14.84 -9.01
C SER A 51 11.94 -14.33 -8.77
N ASP A 52 12.90 -14.91 -9.47
CA ASP A 52 14.17 -14.23 -9.82
C ASP A 52 14.13 -13.97 -11.34
N GLY A 53 13.35 -12.95 -11.72
CA GLY A 53 13.29 -12.45 -13.09
C GLY A 53 14.16 -11.22 -13.22
N ASN A 54 15.39 -11.38 -13.69
CA ASN A 54 16.29 -10.26 -13.97
C ASN A 54 15.83 -9.57 -15.28
N TRP A 55 15.26 -8.36 -15.17
CA TRP A 55 14.89 -7.56 -16.33
C TRP A 55 16.10 -6.76 -16.80
N VAL A 56 16.62 -7.12 -17.97
CA VAL A 56 17.72 -6.43 -18.65
C VAL A 56 17.15 -5.18 -19.32
N ASN A 57 17.70 -4.01 -19.01
CA ASN A 57 17.39 -2.77 -19.72
C ASN A 57 18.28 -2.72 -20.98
N ASP A 58 17.69 -2.74 -22.18
CA ASP A 58 18.42 -2.53 -23.43
C ASP A 58 17.96 -1.26 -24.17
N ALA A 59 18.87 -0.78 -25.01
CA ALA A 59 19.26 0.60 -25.23
C ALA A 59 18.34 1.49 -26.05
N THR A 60 18.58 2.80 -25.87
CA THR A 60 18.31 3.91 -26.79
C THR A 60 18.63 3.57 -28.25
N THR A 61 17.68 3.86 -29.15
CA THR A 61 17.97 4.06 -30.57
C THR A 61 17.56 5.48 -30.96
N ASP A 62 18.51 6.22 -31.53
CA ASP A 62 18.38 7.58 -32.03
C ASP A 62 18.50 7.55 -33.57
N GLY A 63 17.63 8.26 -34.28
CA GLY A 63 17.67 8.49 -35.74
C GLY A 63 16.88 7.46 -36.58
N TYR A 64 16.28 7.77 -37.73
CA TYR A 64 16.38 8.88 -38.69
C TYR A 64 15.01 9.02 -39.40
N GLY A 65 14.69 10.19 -39.95
CA GLY A 65 13.46 10.43 -40.73
C GLY A 65 13.39 9.66 -42.06
N SER A 66 12.17 9.36 -42.51
CA SER A 66 11.87 9.08 -43.92
C SER A 66 10.39 9.39 -44.22
N ASP A 67 10.20 10.12 -45.32
CA ASP A 67 8.92 10.49 -45.94
C ASP A 67 8.06 9.27 -46.31
N GLY A 68 6.74 9.46 -46.18
CA GLY A 68 5.73 8.80 -47.03
C GLY A 68 5.05 7.55 -46.50
N ASN A 69 4.08 7.69 -45.59
CA ASN A 69 2.77 7.00 -45.64
C ASN A 69 1.87 7.45 -44.46
N GLU A 70 0.93 8.39 -44.68
CA GLU A 70 -0.04 8.79 -43.63
C GLU A 70 -0.84 7.60 -43.07
N SER A 71 -1.08 6.57 -43.89
CA SER A 71 -1.79 5.35 -43.47
C SER A 71 -0.94 4.46 -42.55
N ASN A 72 0.37 4.38 -42.79
CA ASN A 72 1.27 3.56 -41.98
C ASN A 72 1.59 4.25 -40.64
N ASP A 73 1.69 5.57 -40.62
CA ASP A 73 1.91 6.35 -39.39
C ASP A 73 0.71 6.23 -38.42
N SER A 74 -0.52 6.29 -38.94
CA SER A 74 -1.73 6.08 -38.13
C SER A 74 -1.85 4.66 -37.56
N ILE A 75 -1.48 3.63 -38.35
CA ILE A 75 -1.45 2.24 -37.88
C ILE A 75 -0.37 2.07 -36.80
N GLN A 76 0.83 2.60 -37.03
CA GLN A 76 1.93 2.51 -36.08
C GLN A 76 1.64 3.26 -34.78
N HIS A 77 0.99 4.42 -34.87
CA HIS A 77 0.48 5.16 -33.71
C HIS A 77 -0.50 4.32 -32.89
N THR A 78 -1.49 3.71 -33.55
CA THR A 78 -2.48 2.84 -32.90
C THR A 78 -1.80 1.66 -32.20
N LEU A 79 -0.94 0.93 -32.92
CA LEU A 79 -0.22 -0.23 -32.40
C LEU A 79 0.67 0.11 -31.19
N TYR A 80 1.32 1.28 -31.21
CA TYR A 80 2.11 1.74 -30.08
C TYR A 80 1.25 1.92 -28.82
N TRP A 81 0.14 2.66 -28.93
CA TRP A 81 -0.72 2.94 -27.77
C TRP A 81 -1.41 1.69 -27.25
N GLU A 82 -1.84 0.78 -28.14
CA GLU A 82 -2.35 -0.54 -27.76
C GLU A 82 -1.29 -1.36 -27.00
N SER A 83 -0.03 -1.33 -27.46
CA SER A 83 1.08 -2.02 -26.79
C SER A 83 1.37 -1.44 -25.40
N GLN A 84 1.39 -0.10 -25.26
CA GLN A 84 1.57 0.55 -23.95
C GLN A 84 0.42 0.21 -22.99
N GLN A 85 -0.81 0.21 -23.50
CA GLN A 85 -1.98 -0.18 -22.74
C GLN A 85 -1.90 -1.65 -22.27
N ALA A 86 -1.56 -2.57 -23.16
CA ALA A 86 -1.43 -3.99 -22.84
C ALA A 86 -0.32 -4.22 -21.78
N LEU A 87 0.83 -3.58 -21.95
CA LEU A 87 1.94 -3.70 -21.02
C LEU A 87 1.60 -3.11 -19.64
N LEU A 88 0.98 -1.94 -19.59
CA LEU A 88 0.53 -1.35 -18.33
C LEU A 88 -0.50 -2.26 -17.64
N GLN A 89 -1.46 -2.78 -18.41
CA GLN A 89 -2.51 -3.65 -17.91
C GLN A 89 -1.91 -4.92 -17.29
N GLU A 90 -0.98 -5.58 -17.98
CA GLU A 90 -0.30 -6.77 -17.49
C GLU A 90 0.44 -6.50 -16.16
N ILE A 91 1.19 -5.40 -16.10
CA ILE A 91 1.92 -5.02 -14.88
C ILE A 91 0.93 -4.75 -13.74
N LEU A 92 -0.15 -4.01 -14.00
CA LEU A 92 -1.17 -3.70 -13.00
C LEU A 92 -1.93 -4.94 -12.53
N GLU A 93 -2.21 -5.90 -13.40
CA GLU A 93 -2.85 -7.16 -13.03
C GLU A 93 -1.96 -7.99 -12.10
N ARG A 94 -0.68 -8.17 -12.46
CA ARG A 94 0.29 -8.83 -11.58
C ARG A 94 0.41 -8.11 -10.24
N TYR A 95 0.51 -6.77 -10.29
CA TYR A 95 0.52 -5.93 -9.11
C TYR A 95 -0.74 -6.14 -8.26
N MET A 96 -1.94 -6.19 -8.86
CA MET A 96 -3.21 -6.37 -8.16
C MET A 96 -3.37 -7.76 -7.55
N LEU A 97 -2.84 -8.81 -8.18
CA LEU A 97 -2.90 -10.18 -7.67
C LEU A 97 -2.05 -10.36 -6.40
N ILE A 98 -0.80 -9.90 -6.44
CA ILE A 98 0.20 -10.18 -5.40
C ILE A 98 0.06 -9.18 -4.27
N GLY A 99 -0.22 -9.60 -3.04
CA GLY A 99 -0.42 -8.69 -1.90
C GLY A 99 -1.74 -7.89 -1.89
N SER A 100 -2.80 -8.39 -2.56
CA SER A 100 -4.10 -7.71 -2.66
C SER A 100 -4.73 -7.35 -1.31
N LYS A 101 -4.73 -8.32 -0.39
CA LYS A 101 -5.25 -8.14 0.97
C LYS A 101 -4.45 -7.11 1.77
N LEU A 102 -3.13 -7.10 1.62
CA LEU A 102 -2.28 -6.09 2.25
C LEU A 102 -2.63 -4.69 1.76
N ARG A 103 -2.79 -4.51 0.45
CA ARG A 103 -3.22 -3.22 -0.11
C ARG A 103 -4.60 -2.81 0.35
N GLN A 104 -5.55 -3.74 0.43
CA GLN A 104 -6.88 -3.45 0.96
C GLN A 104 -6.82 -2.93 2.41
N GLU A 105 -6.04 -3.59 3.26
CA GLU A 105 -5.85 -3.17 4.66
C GLU A 105 -5.15 -1.80 4.76
N VAL A 106 -4.07 -1.58 3.98
CA VAL A 106 -3.37 -0.29 3.96
C VAL A 106 -4.23 0.83 3.38
N ASN A 107 -4.97 0.58 2.30
CA ASN A 107 -5.89 1.57 1.73
C ASN A 107 -7.02 1.89 2.70
N GLY A 108 -7.54 0.92 3.44
CA GLY A 108 -8.50 1.16 4.52
C GLY A 108 -7.95 2.11 5.60
N ILE A 109 -6.67 1.97 5.96
CA ILE A 109 -5.98 2.90 6.89
C ILE A 109 -5.82 4.29 6.29
N ILE A 110 -5.54 4.39 4.99
CA ILE A 110 -5.42 5.68 4.30
C ILE A 110 -6.75 6.41 4.25
N GLU A 111 -7.85 5.70 3.99
CA GLU A 111 -9.19 6.29 4.02
C GLU A 111 -9.60 6.68 5.45
N GLU A 112 -9.34 5.83 6.46
CA GLU A 112 -9.50 6.16 7.89
C GLU A 112 -8.68 7.41 8.28
N ALA A 113 -7.52 7.62 7.67
CA ALA A 113 -6.72 8.81 7.89
C ALA A 113 -7.38 10.09 7.34
N LYS A 114 -8.15 9.99 6.26
CA LYS A 114 -8.81 11.11 5.58
C LYS A 114 -10.16 11.49 6.21
N GLU A 115 -10.83 10.57 6.90
CA GLU A 115 -12.21 10.73 7.41
C GLU A 115 -12.41 11.86 8.44
N THR A 116 -11.36 12.28 9.15
CA THR A 116 -11.47 13.33 10.18
C THR A 116 -10.48 14.44 9.90
N GLU A 117 -10.72 15.63 10.45
CA GLU A 117 -9.75 16.72 10.38
C GLU A 117 -8.41 16.24 10.97
N PHE A 118 -7.34 16.38 10.18
CA PHE A 118 -6.02 15.88 10.57
C PHE A 118 -4.92 16.95 10.48
N CYS A 119 -5.29 18.18 10.13
CA CYS A 119 -4.34 19.22 9.81
C CYS A 119 -4.76 20.57 10.41
N SER A 120 -3.90 21.12 11.25
CA SER A 120 -3.99 22.48 11.78
C SER A 120 -3.01 23.45 11.11
N CYS A 121 -2.36 23.05 10.01
CA CYS A 121 -1.43 23.90 9.30
C CYS A 121 -2.14 25.15 8.75
N ILE A 122 -1.67 26.32 9.17
CA ILE A 122 -2.01 27.60 8.56
C ILE A 122 -1.24 27.64 7.24
N ASN A 123 -1.88 27.36 6.11
CA ASN A 123 -1.26 27.63 4.81
C ASN A 123 -2.13 28.57 3.97
N GLN A 124 -1.48 29.63 3.49
CA GLN A 124 -2.01 30.80 2.77
C GLN A 124 -2.34 30.52 1.29
N TYR A 125 -2.24 29.27 0.86
CA TYR A 125 -2.47 28.80 -0.51
C TYR A 125 -3.23 27.49 -0.42
N GLN A 126 -4.52 27.64 -0.09
CA GLN A 126 -5.52 26.58 -0.18
C GLN A 126 -5.83 26.35 -1.67
N THR A 127 -4.89 25.75 -2.38
CA THR A 127 -5.11 25.32 -3.76
C THR A 127 -4.78 23.85 -3.85
N LEU A 128 -5.85 23.07 -4.05
CA LEU A 128 -5.93 21.63 -4.37
C LEU A 128 -6.15 20.69 -3.18
N SER A 129 -7.40 20.76 -2.69
CA SER A 129 -8.29 19.62 -2.37
C SER A 129 -7.71 18.36 -1.71
N PHE A 130 -7.42 18.45 -0.42
CA PHE A 130 -8.07 17.51 0.51
C PHE A 130 -8.91 18.38 1.44
N ALA A 131 -10.22 18.14 1.53
CA ALA A 131 -11.12 18.91 2.39
C ALA A 131 -10.68 18.90 3.89
N ASN A 132 -9.69 18.07 4.24
CA ASN A 132 -9.35 17.71 5.61
C ASN A 132 -7.86 17.96 5.99
N GLY A 133 -6.98 18.40 5.06
CA GLY A 133 -5.59 18.77 5.40
C GLY A 133 -4.50 18.70 4.32
N CYS A 134 -3.26 19.07 4.65
CA CYS A 134 -2.13 19.01 3.71
C CYS A 134 -1.48 17.62 3.64
N ILE A 135 -0.82 17.30 2.52
CA ILE A 135 -0.20 15.98 2.28
C ILE A 135 0.78 15.56 3.37
N ASN A 136 1.54 16.49 3.95
CA ASN A 136 2.52 16.17 4.99
C ASN A 136 1.84 15.72 6.29
N CYS A 137 0.73 16.34 6.66
CA CYS A 137 -0.08 15.91 7.79
C CYS A 137 -0.75 14.56 7.52
N LEU A 138 -1.21 14.33 6.28
CA LEU A 138 -1.76 13.03 5.88
C LEU A 138 -0.71 11.93 6.00
N ARG A 139 0.53 12.14 5.50
CA ARG A 139 1.62 11.18 5.64
C ARG A 139 1.90 10.82 7.10
N LYS A 140 2.01 11.83 7.98
CA LYS A 140 2.22 11.62 9.43
C LYS A 140 1.09 10.81 10.05
N ARG A 141 -0.16 11.12 9.70
CA ARG A 141 -1.32 10.41 10.22
C ARG A 141 -1.37 8.95 9.76
N VAL A 142 -1.12 8.69 8.48
CA VAL A 142 -1.05 7.32 7.93
C VAL A 142 0.05 6.52 8.65
N ILE A 143 1.24 7.10 8.85
CA ILE A 143 2.32 6.45 9.61
C ILE A 143 1.85 6.10 11.03
N ASN A 144 1.21 7.03 11.74
CA ASN A 144 0.73 6.80 13.11
C ASN A 144 -0.30 5.66 13.18
N LEU A 145 -1.27 5.63 12.25
CA LEU A 145 -2.28 4.57 12.21
C LEU A 145 -1.66 3.21 11.86
N LEU A 146 -0.74 3.15 10.89
CA LEU A 146 0.01 1.94 10.57
C LEU A 146 0.77 1.41 11.80
N CYS A 147 1.44 2.30 12.53
CA CYS A 147 2.16 1.98 13.77
C CYS A 147 1.22 1.51 14.89
N HIS A 148 0.06 2.14 15.07
CA HIS A 148 -0.97 1.68 16.03
C HIS A 148 -1.50 0.29 15.69
N LYS A 149 -1.60 -0.05 14.41
CA LYS A 149 -1.96 -1.40 13.96
C LYS A 149 -0.80 -2.40 13.98
N GLY A 150 0.38 -2.00 14.47
CA GLY A 150 1.53 -2.88 14.70
C GLY A 150 2.52 -2.98 13.54
N LEU A 151 2.35 -2.20 12.47
CA LEU A 151 3.31 -2.15 11.37
C LEU A 151 4.43 -1.15 11.65
N LYS A 152 5.66 -1.50 11.27
CA LYS A 152 6.76 -0.54 11.29
C LYS A 152 6.68 0.33 10.04
N ALA A 153 6.16 1.55 10.18
CA ALA A 153 6.08 2.56 9.13
C ALA A 153 7.01 3.75 9.42
N THR A 154 7.63 4.32 8.39
CA THR A 154 8.48 5.51 8.51
C THR A 154 8.33 6.44 7.31
N LEU A 155 8.55 7.74 7.52
CA LEU A 155 8.70 8.69 6.42
C LEU A 155 10.10 8.52 5.82
N CYS A 156 10.15 8.24 4.52
CA CYS A 156 11.38 8.15 3.75
C CYS A 156 11.52 9.37 2.85
N VAL A 157 12.76 9.83 2.69
CA VAL A 157 13.09 11.00 1.88
C VAL A 157 14.19 10.61 0.90
N SER A 158 13.83 10.46 -0.37
CA SER A 158 14.83 10.34 -1.43
C SER A 158 15.38 11.72 -1.72
N LYS A 159 16.71 11.85 -1.81
CA LYS A 159 17.39 13.10 -2.14
C LYS A 159 18.41 12.85 -3.24
N TRP A 160 18.42 13.69 -4.26
CA TRP A 160 19.41 13.62 -5.33
C TRP A 160 20.04 14.99 -5.56
N LYS A 161 21.34 14.96 -5.87
CA LYS A 161 22.13 16.16 -6.11
C LYS A 161 21.88 16.66 -7.53
N HIS A 162 22.17 17.94 -7.73
CA HIS A 162 22.22 18.52 -9.06
C HIS A 162 23.27 17.79 -9.91
N THR A 163 22.90 17.44 -11.14
CA THR A 163 23.79 16.87 -12.16
C THR A 163 23.63 17.65 -13.46
N LYS A 164 24.45 17.37 -14.47
CA LYS A 164 24.28 17.96 -15.80
C LYS A 164 22.88 17.72 -16.40
N ASN A 165 22.25 16.60 -16.05
CA ASN A 165 20.99 16.15 -16.66
C ASN A 165 19.76 16.41 -15.79
N TYR A 166 19.92 16.62 -14.48
CA TYR A 166 18.84 16.69 -13.51
C TYR A 166 19.07 17.78 -12.47
N PRO A 167 18.07 18.62 -12.18
CA PRO A 167 18.13 19.53 -11.04
C PRO A 167 18.16 18.75 -9.73
N ALA A 168 18.74 19.35 -8.69
CA ALA A 168 18.65 18.81 -7.34
C ALA A 168 17.18 18.73 -6.90
N GLY A 169 16.86 17.74 -6.08
CA GLY A 169 15.50 17.57 -5.58
C GLY A 169 15.40 16.55 -4.46
N SER A 170 14.20 16.47 -3.90
CA SER A 170 13.84 15.49 -2.90
C SER A 170 12.40 15.04 -3.09
N HIS A 171 12.10 13.82 -2.65
CA HIS A 171 10.76 13.27 -2.66
C HIS A 171 10.48 12.53 -1.35
N GLU A 172 9.28 12.73 -0.80
CA GLU A 172 8.85 12.08 0.44
C GLU A 172 7.80 11.02 0.15
N TYR A 173 8.00 9.83 0.71
CA TYR A 173 7.08 8.70 0.61
C TYR A 173 7.06 7.94 1.95
N ILE A 174 6.08 7.06 2.13
CA ILE A 174 6.01 6.23 3.34
C ILE A 174 6.61 4.86 3.02
N GLU A 175 7.49 4.37 3.89
CA GLU A 175 8.00 3.00 3.83
C GLU A 175 7.39 2.17 4.96
N VAL A 176 6.88 0.99 4.62
CA VAL A 176 6.39 0.01 5.59
C VAL A 176 7.23 -1.25 5.53
N MET A 177 7.76 -1.68 6.67
CA MET A 177 8.47 -2.95 6.77
C MET A 177 7.47 -4.07 7.03
N ALA A 178 7.19 -4.85 6.00
CA ALA A 178 6.38 -6.05 6.09
C ALA A 178 7.25 -7.26 6.43
N SER A 179 6.81 -8.12 7.35
CA SER A 179 7.45 -9.42 7.58
C SER A 179 6.78 -10.47 6.71
N THR A 180 7.47 -11.56 6.39
CA THR A 180 6.88 -12.73 5.73
C THR A 180 6.82 -13.86 6.76
N GLN A 181 5.73 -14.63 6.84
CA GLN A 181 5.70 -15.81 7.73
C GLN A 181 6.85 -16.76 7.35
N GLY A 182 7.52 -17.37 8.32
CA GLY A 182 8.60 -18.32 8.07
C GLY A 182 9.97 -17.76 7.62
N ARG A 183 10.11 -16.48 7.21
CA ARG A 183 11.43 -15.85 6.99
C ARG A 183 11.62 -14.65 7.92
N LYS A 184 12.81 -14.51 8.51
CA LYS A 184 13.21 -13.31 9.28
C LYS A 184 13.37 -12.05 8.42
N LYS A 185 13.25 -12.16 7.09
CA LYS A 185 13.53 -11.07 6.14
C LYS A 185 12.34 -10.13 6.09
N LYS A 186 12.55 -8.90 6.53
CA LYS A 186 11.59 -7.80 6.38
C LYS A 186 11.72 -7.22 4.97
N ILE A 187 10.59 -7.01 4.31
CA ILE A 187 10.51 -6.49 2.96
C ILE A 187 9.98 -5.05 3.06
N PRO A 188 10.72 -4.05 2.55
CA PRO A 188 10.23 -2.69 2.48
C PRO A 188 9.17 -2.57 1.38
N LEU A 189 8.06 -1.93 1.72
CA LEU A 189 7.01 -1.55 0.79
C LEU A 189 6.92 -0.03 0.73
N VAL A 190 6.73 0.49 -0.47
CA VAL A 190 6.50 1.90 -0.75
C VAL A 190 5.00 2.16 -0.69
N ILE A 191 4.63 3.22 0.02
CA ILE A 191 3.31 3.84 -0.02
C ILE A 191 3.48 5.26 -0.58
N GLU A 192 2.96 5.49 -1.78
CA GLU A 192 2.86 6.81 -2.42
C GLU A 192 1.40 7.24 -2.46
N LEU A 193 1.05 8.28 -1.69
CA LEU A 193 -0.34 8.69 -1.49
C LEU A 193 -0.94 9.42 -2.70
N GLU A 194 -0.09 10.09 -3.48
CA GLU A 194 -0.48 10.91 -4.66
C GLU A 194 0.17 10.30 -5.92
N PHE A 195 0.03 8.98 -6.09
CA PHE A 195 0.79 8.24 -7.11
C PHE A 195 0.35 8.59 -8.52
N ARG A 196 -0.96 8.63 -8.78
CA ARG A 196 -1.52 9.02 -10.09
C ARG A 196 -1.07 10.43 -10.49
N ASP A 197 -1.12 11.35 -9.54
CA ASP A 197 -0.77 12.77 -9.71
C ASP A 197 0.70 12.94 -10.13
N GLN A 198 1.58 12.00 -9.76
CA GLN A 198 2.97 11.98 -10.23
C GLN A 198 3.10 11.79 -11.75
N PHE A 199 2.03 11.45 -12.47
CA PHE A 199 2.01 11.25 -13.92
C PHE A 199 1.04 12.19 -14.65
N GLU A 200 0.32 13.07 -13.95
CA GLU A 200 -0.55 14.02 -14.64
C GLU A 200 0.25 15.05 -15.43
N ILE A 201 -0.16 15.27 -16.69
CA ILE A 201 0.46 16.25 -17.60
C ILE A 201 -0.67 17.10 -18.19
N ALA A 202 -0.63 18.41 -17.92
CA ALA A 202 -1.69 19.34 -18.28
C ALA A 202 -2.02 19.40 -19.79
N LYS A 203 -1.05 19.10 -20.66
CA LYS A 203 -1.20 19.13 -22.12
C LYS A 203 -0.88 17.77 -22.77
N ALA A 204 -1.29 16.68 -22.15
CA ALA A 204 -1.13 15.34 -22.73
C ALA A 204 -2.08 15.07 -23.92
N CYS A 205 -1.76 14.06 -24.74
CA CYS A 205 -2.72 13.41 -25.63
C CYS A 205 -3.72 12.53 -24.87
N ASP A 206 -4.82 12.20 -25.54
CA ASP A 206 -5.96 11.49 -24.94
C ASP A 206 -5.60 10.05 -24.55
N GLU A 207 -4.76 9.40 -25.35
CA GLU A 207 -4.25 8.06 -25.10
C GLU A 207 -3.42 8.01 -23.83
N TYR A 208 -2.56 9.00 -23.61
CA TYR A 208 -1.80 9.12 -22.36
C TYR A 208 -2.71 9.34 -21.16
N MET A 209 -3.71 10.22 -21.27
CA MET A 209 -4.67 10.46 -20.18
C MET A 209 -5.42 9.17 -19.81
N LYS A 210 -5.83 8.36 -20.80
CA LYS A 210 -6.43 7.04 -20.56
C LYS A 210 -5.51 6.08 -19.81
N LEU A 211 -4.19 6.16 -20.00
CA LEU A 211 -3.23 5.36 -19.21
C LEU A 211 -3.13 5.88 -17.78
N VAL A 212 -3.09 7.19 -17.58
CA VAL A 212 -3.06 7.82 -16.24
C VAL A 212 -4.30 7.42 -15.43
N ASP A 213 -5.48 7.40 -16.06
CA ASP A 213 -6.75 7.03 -15.41
C ASP A 213 -6.77 5.59 -14.87
N LYS A 214 -5.96 4.70 -15.45
CA LYS A 214 -5.81 3.31 -15.00
C LYS A 214 -4.88 3.15 -13.81
N LEU A 215 -4.04 4.14 -13.52
CA LEU A 215 -3.12 4.07 -12.38
C LEU A 215 -3.90 4.11 -11.06
N PRO A 216 -3.45 3.40 -10.02
CA PRO A 216 -4.03 3.53 -8.69
C PRO A 216 -3.80 4.95 -8.16
N LEU A 217 -4.78 5.50 -7.45
CA LEU A 217 -4.64 6.82 -6.81
C LEU A 217 -3.46 6.83 -5.82
N CYS A 218 -3.38 5.78 -5.00
CA CYS A 218 -2.27 5.51 -4.09
C CYS A 218 -1.57 4.22 -4.50
N TYR A 219 -0.24 4.24 -4.56
CA TYR A 219 0.56 3.04 -4.75
C TYR A 219 0.92 2.42 -3.40
N VAL A 220 0.79 1.10 -3.27
CA VAL A 220 1.19 0.34 -2.09
C VAL A 220 1.83 -0.98 -2.54
N GLY A 221 3.15 -1.06 -2.50
CA GLY A 221 3.84 -2.25 -3.00
C GLY A 221 5.35 -2.15 -3.03
N LYS A 222 5.98 -3.16 -3.64
CA LYS A 222 7.43 -3.20 -3.81
C LYS A 222 7.88 -2.34 -4.99
N THR A 223 9.08 -1.79 -4.90
CA THR A 223 9.72 -1.09 -6.02
C THR A 223 9.84 -1.95 -7.30
N GLU A 224 9.89 -3.29 -7.15
CA GLU A 224 9.85 -4.28 -8.24
C GLU A 224 8.66 -4.10 -9.20
N TYR A 225 7.47 -3.72 -8.68
CA TYR A 225 6.29 -3.44 -9.51
C TYR A 225 6.16 -1.95 -9.84
N LEU A 226 6.63 -1.08 -8.96
CA LEU A 226 6.62 0.37 -9.16
C LEU A 226 7.45 0.80 -10.37
N ASN A 227 8.67 0.29 -10.49
CA ASN A 227 9.62 0.71 -11.51
C ASN A 227 9.16 0.38 -12.94
N PRO A 228 8.58 -0.80 -13.22
CA PRO A 228 7.94 -1.08 -14.49
C PRO A 228 6.78 -0.13 -14.82
N ILE A 229 5.89 0.17 -13.86
CA ILE A 229 4.79 1.13 -14.05
C ILE A 229 5.37 2.51 -14.42
N VAL A 230 6.34 3.00 -13.64
CA VAL A 230 7.06 4.25 -13.93
C VAL A 230 7.67 4.21 -15.34
N GLY A 231 8.24 3.06 -15.73
CA GLY A 231 8.86 2.86 -17.02
C GLY A 231 7.90 3.07 -18.19
N VAL A 232 6.77 2.37 -18.18
CA VAL A 232 5.72 2.47 -19.20
C VAL A 232 5.16 3.88 -19.26
N MET A 233 4.83 4.45 -18.10
CA MET A 233 4.26 5.80 -18.04
C MET A 233 5.22 6.87 -18.54
N CYS A 234 6.54 6.73 -18.33
CA CYS A 234 7.52 7.69 -18.83
C CYS A 234 7.71 7.59 -20.36
N ASP A 235 7.66 6.40 -20.93
CA ASP A 235 7.73 6.23 -22.39
C ASP A 235 6.48 6.78 -23.06
N ALA A 236 5.30 6.45 -22.52
CA ALA A 236 4.03 6.99 -22.97
C ALA A 236 3.99 8.53 -22.84
N ALA A 237 4.53 9.08 -21.76
CA ALA A 237 4.65 10.52 -21.58
C ALA A 237 5.57 11.14 -22.64
N LYS A 238 6.71 10.51 -22.93
CA LYS A 238 7.62 10.98 -23.98
C LYS A 238 6.91 11.05 -25.33
N ARG A 239 6.20 9.98 -25.72
CA ARG A 239 5.43 9.94 -26.98
C ARG A 239 4.34 11.01 -27.03
N SER A 240 3.56 11.15 -25.94
CA SER A 240 2.53 12.18 -25.80
C SER A 240 3.07 13.60 -26.00
N MET A 241 4.24 13.89 -25.42
CA MET A 241 4.89 15.20 -25.55
C MET A 241 5.41 15.44 -26.97
N GLU A 242 5.94 14.42 -27.64
CA GLU A 242 6.35 14.49 -29.05
C GLU A 242 5.16 14.80 -29.97
N GLU A 243 4.03 14.09 -29.80
CA GLU A 243 2.79 14.30 -30.56
C GLU A 243 2.22 15.71 -30.34
N LYS A 244 2.33 16.24 -29.12
CA LYS A 244 1.91 17.60 -28.77
C LYS A 244 2.96 18.67 -29.10
N LYS A 245 4.10 18.30 -29.68
CA LYS A 245 5.23 19.19 -30.01
C LYS A 245 5.74 19.98 -28.79
N LEU A 246 5.79 19.34 -27.63
CA LEU A 246 6.24 19.90 -26.37
C LEU A 246 7.53 19.22 -25.89
N HIS A 247 8.42 19.97 -25.26
CA HIS A 247 9.62 19.41 -24.66
C HIS A 247 9.30 18.70 -23.33
N MET A 248 9.79 17.48 -23.16
CA MET A 248 9.66 16.73 -21.91
C MET A 248 10.68 17.22 -20.87
N GLY A 249 10.17 17.83 -19.79
CA GLY A 249 11.01 18.30 -18.69
C GLY A 249 11.82 17.17 -18.02
N PRO A 250 13.01 17.45 -17.45
CA PRO A 250 13.86 16.45 -16.81
C PRO A 250 13.13 15.64 -15.72
N TRP A 251 12.20 16.26 -15.01
CA TRP A 251 11.45 15.63 -13.92
C TRP A 251 10.45 14.55 -14.36
N ARG A 252 10.12 14.49 -15.65
CA ARG A 252 9.26 13.44 -16.22
C ARG A 252 10.05 12.29 -16.84
N LYS A 253 11.38 12.42 -16.97
CA LYS A 253 12.22 11.35 -17.50
C LYS A 253 12.24 10.16 -16.54
N ARG A 254 12.26 8.95 -17.08
CA ARG A 254 12.26 7.68 -16.32
C ARG A 254 13.25 7.66 -15.16
N SER A 255 14.52 7.95 -15.42
CA SER A 255 15.56 7.93 -14.40
C SER A 255 15.30 8.95 -13.28
N PHE A 256 14.74 10.12 -13.61
CA PHE A 256 14.33 11.09 -12.59
C PHE A 256 13.18 10.59 -11.75
N MET A 257 12.14 10.06 -12.40
CA MET A 257 10.98 9.53 -11.71
C MET A 257 11.35 8.38 -10.78
N GLN A 258 12.21 7.46 -11.21
CA GLN A 258 12.69 6.35 -10.38
C GLN A 258 13.50 6.81 -9.15
N MET A 259 14.19 7.96 -9.23
CA MET A 259 14.91 8.51 -8.07
C MET A 259 13.97 8.86 -6.90
N LYS A 260 12.69 9.18 -7.16
CA LYS A 260 11.70 9.54 -6.12
C LYS A 260 11.48 8.45 -5.08
N TRP A 261 11.65 7.18 -5.47
CA TRP A 261 11.44 6.01 -4.61
C TRP A 261 12.70 5.15 -4.48
N SER A 262 13.85 5.76 -4.77
CA SER A 262 15.15 5.13 -4.50
C SER A 262 15.44 5.20 -3.00
N SER A 263 15.80 4.07 -2.40
CA SER A 263 16.14 4.00 -0.98
C SER A 263 17.38 4.86 -0.70
N THR A 264 17.16 6.10 -0.26
CA THR A 264 18.23 7.00 0.21
C THR A 264 18.16 7.06 1.73
N SER A 265 19.31 6.95 2.38
CA SER A 265 19.54 6.53 3.77
C SER A 265 19.02 7.44 4.89
N GLU A 266 18.25 8.50 4.59
CA GLU A 266 17.73 9.43 5.60
C GLU A 266 16.34 8.99 6.06
N ARG A 267 16.33 8.01 6.97
CA ARG A 267 15.11 7.57 7.67
C ARG A 267 14.79 8.57 8.78
N ARG A 268 13.85 9.49 8.54
CA ARG A 268 13.34 10.36 9.61
C ARG A 268 12.35 9.56 10.44
N SER A 269 12.78 9.14 11.64
CA SER A 269 11.84 8.73 12.67
C SER A 269 10.98 9.95 13.03
N LEU A 270 9.72 9.77 13.43
CA LEU A 270 8.87 10.88 13.92
C LEU A 270 9.45 11.57 15.17
N ASN A 271 10.59 11.08 15.69
CA ASN A 271 11.35 11.63 16.79
C ASN A 271 12.54 12.53 16.36
N ASP A 272 12.90 12.59 15.07
CA ASP A 272 14.03 13.39 14.58
C ASP A 272 13.56 14.73 14.00
N GLU A 273 13.32 15.70 14.89
CA GLU A 273 13.16 17.12 14.59
C GLU A 273 14.45 17.87 14.96
N PRO A 274 15.00 18.78 14.12
CA PRO A 274 16.12 19.62 14.51
C PRO A 274 15.70 20.68 15.56
N SER A 275 15.76 20.27 16.82
CA SER A 275 15.93 21.12 18.01
C SER A 275 15.22 22.49 18.03
N ARG A 276 13.92 22.52 18.40
CA ARG A 276 13.36 23.59 19.26
C ARG A 276 12.21 23.05 20.16
N GLN A 277 12.60 22.81 21.42
CA GLN A 277 11.85 22.90 22.69
C GLN A 277 10.39 22.34 22.80
N LEU A 278 10.30 21.28 23.63
CA LEU A 278 9.28 20.94 24.63
C LEU A 278 7.83 20.62 24.17
N LEU A 279 7.47 19.33 24.15
CA LEU A 279 6.65 18.68 25.20
C LEU A 279 6.60 17.15 24.98
N HIS A 280 6.78 16.42 26.08
CA HIS A 280 6.83 14.97 26.23
C HIS A 280 5.57 14.25 25.71
N GLN A 281 5.75 13.14 24.97
CA GLN A 281 5.33 11.79 25.41
C GLN A 281 5.66 10.73 24.33
N SER A 282 6.64 9.87 24.62
CA SER A 282 6.95 8.67 23.85
C SER A 282 6.25 7.45 24.46
N CYS A 283 5.72 6.57 23.61
CA CYS A 283 5.19 5.27 24.02
C CYS A 283 6.34 4.27 24.27
N SER A 284 6.65 4.01 25.54
CA SER A 284 7.46 2.87 25.98
C SER A 284 6.54 1.80 26.57
N LYS A 285 6.80 0.55 26.15
CA LYS A 285 6.04 -0.65 26.51
C LYS A 285 6.13 -0.95 28.01
N SER A 286 5.07 -1.58 28.51
CA SER A 286 4.87 -2.01 29.89
C SER A 286 5.93 -3.00 30.39
N SER A 287 6.35 -2.83 31.65
CA SER A 287 7.00 -3.85 32.46
C SER A 287 6.18 -4.10 33.73
N LYS A 288 5.90 -5.38 33.99
CA LYS A 288 5.06 -5.96 35.06
C LYS A 288 5.51 -5.59 36.49
N PRO A 289 4.65 -5.75 37.52
CA PRO A 289 4.97 -5.33 38.88
C PRO A 289 5.91 -6.34 39.56
N ALA A 290 6.91 -5.83 40.28
CA ALA A 290 7.74 -6.60 41.19
C ALA A 290 7.21 -6.46 42.62
N ALA A 291 6.98 -7.59 43.27
CA ALA A 291 6.65 -7.69 44.69
C ALA A 291 7.88 -7.40 45.56
N ALA A 292 7.69 -6.61 46.61
CA ALA A 292 8.52 -6.52 47.81
C ALA A 292 7.54 -6.19 48.94
N GLY A 293 7.53 -6.84 50.09
CA GLY A 293 8.68 -7.26 50.89
C GLY A 293 8.41 -6.70 52.29
N ILE A 294 8.17 -7.62 53.22
CA ILE A 294 7.74 -7.44 54.61
C ILE A 294 8.61 -6.41 55.35
N ILE A 295 8.00 -5.40 55.99
CA ILE A 295 8.66 -4.58 57.02
C ILE A 295 8.00 -4.86 58.37
N SER A 296 8.74 -5.57 59.21
CA SER A 296 8.47 -5.76 60.63
C SER A 296 8.91 -4.50 61.39
N LYS A 297 7.96 -3.80 62.03
CA LYS A 297 8.27 -2.74 62.98
C LYS A 297 8.41 -3.36 64.38
N ARG A 298 9.63 -3.36 64.91
CA ARG A 298 9.90 -3.57 66.34
C ARG A 298 9.41 -2.36 67.13
N LYS A 299 8.69 -2.66 68.22
CA LYS A 299 8.39 -1.79 69.36
C LYS A 299 9.53 -1.88 70.39
N LEU A 300 9.49 -0.93 71.33
CA LEU A 300 10.18 -0.83 72.63
C LEU A 300 11.60 -0.25 72.61
N ASP A 301 12.03 0.62 73.53
CA ASP A 301 11.39 1.53 74.50
C ASP A 301 12.54 2.34 75.18
N ASN A 302 12.19 3.53 75.69
CA ASN A 302 12.71 4.23 76.87
C ASN A 302 14.22 4.48 77.12
N SER A 303 14.55 5.76 77.35
CA SER A 303 14.85 6.34 78.68
C SER A 303 15.98 7.38 78.65
N CYS A 304 15.62 8.67 78.76
CA CYS A 304 16.02 9.61 79.83
C CYS A 304 15.75 11.05 79.37
#